data_AF-A0A126R670-F1
#
_entry.id   AF-A0A126R670-F1
#
_cell.length_a   1.000
_cell.length_b   1.000
_cell.length_c   1.000
_cell.angle_alpha   90.00
_cell.angle_beta   90.00
_cell.angle_gamma   90.00
#
_symmetry.space_group_name_H-M   'P 1'
#
loop_
_entity.id
_entity.type
_entity.pdbx_description
1 polymer ?
#
loop_
_entity_poly.entity_id
_entity_poly.type
_entity_poly.pdbx_seq_one_letter_code
_entity_poly.pdbx_strand_id
1 'polypeptide(L)'
;MESLPLHGADLTRLAGTANADIMAEDSKTEQDDLSQLSFEDALRALETIVRRLESGDVPLDESISLYAQGEELRKRCLERLQAAEARIQKLTIDTTGAVTGAQPFGAD
;
A
#
# COMPACT_ATOMS: atom_id res chain seq x y z
N MET A 1 -23.49 26.59 -59.29
CA MET A 1 -23.98 26.88 -57.93
C MET A 1 -24.55 25.57 -57.40
N GLU A 2 -23.67 24.64 -57.05
CA GLU A 2 -23.09 24.47 -55.68
C GLU A 2 -24.12 23.79 -54.77
N SER A 3 -23.83 22.74 -54.01
CA SER A 3 -22.67 21.90 -53.78
C SER A 3 -23.22 20.75 -52.93
N LEU A 4 -23.06 19.49 -53.35
CA LEU A 4 -23.45 18.31 -52.56
C LEU A 4 -22.24 17.87 -51.73
N PRO A 5 -22.38 17.61 -50.42
CA PRO A 5 -21.27 17.10 -49.64
C PRO A 5 -21.02 15.62 -49.96
N LEU A 6 -19.93 15.36 -50.66
CA LEU A 6 -19.16 14.12 -50.58
C LEU A 6 -18.54 14.04 -49.19
N HIS A 7 -18.95 13.09 -48.36
CA HIS A 7 -18.05 12.54 -47.33
C HIS A 7 -18.14 11.03 -47.38
N GLY A 8 -16.97 10.46 -47.65
CA GLY A 8 -16.77 9.08 -48.09
C GLY A 8 -17.22 8.06 -47.08
N ALA A 9 -17.69 6.94 -47.63
CA ALA A 9 -17.57 5.67 -46.97
C ALA A 9 -16.09 5.43 -46.60
N ASP A 10 -15.81 5.29 -45.31
CA ASP A 10 -14.59 4.62 -44.87
C ASP A 10 -14.97 3.21 -44.40
N LEU A 11 -14.68 2.27 -45.29
CA LEU A 11 -14.96 0.84 -45.20
C LEU A 11 -13.69 0.09 -44.78
N THR A 12 -12.84 0.71 -43.95
CA THR A 12 -11.53 0.17 -43.60
C THR A 12 -11.42 -0.15 -42.10
N ARG A 13 -11.32 -1.46 -41.82
CA ARG A 13 -10.92 -2.14 -40.55
C ARG A 13 -11.99 -2.15 -39.45
N LEU A 14 -12.62 -3.27 -39.03
CA LEU A 14 -12.26 -4.69 -39.05
C LEU A 14 -10.78 -4.99 -38.78
N ALA A 15 -10.32 -4.65 -37.56
CA ALA A 15 -9.34 -5.45 -36.82
C ALA A 15 -9.26 -4.96 -35.37
N GLY A 16 -9.84 -5.77 -34.46
CA GLY A 16 -9.38 -6.01 -33.10
C GLY A 16 -9.02 -4.82 -32.20
N THR A 17 -9.97 -4.36 -31.40
CA THR A 17 -9.66 -3.74 -30.10
C THR A 17 -10.77 -4.04 -29.10
N ALA A 18 -10.50 -4.99 -28.20
CA ALA A 18 -10.92 -4.96 -26.80
C ALA A 18 -10.37 -6.22 -26.12
N ASN A 19 -9.04 -6.31 -26.01
CA ASN A 19 -8.38 -7.21 -25.07
C ASN A 19 -7.45 -6.36 -24.19
N ALA A 20 -8.03 -5.34 -23.56
CA ALA A 20 -7.30 -4.32 -22.79
C ALA A 20 -7.72 -4.25 -21.31
N ASP A 21 -8.49 -5.21 -20.79
CA ASP A 21 -8.96 -5.19 -19.40
C ASP A 21 -8.48 -6.35 -18.50
N ILE A 22 -7.54 -7.19 -18.97
CA ILE A 22 -7.07 -8.33 -18.16
C ILE A 22 -5.53 -8.33 -18.07
N MET A 23 -4.91 -7.31 -17.46
CA MET A 23 -3.49 -7.39 -17.02
C MET A 23 -3.15 -6.52 -15.79
N ALA A 24 -4.12 -5.94 -15.09
CA ALA A 24 -3.85 -5.02 -13.97
C ALA A 24 -4.04 -5.63 -12.56
N GLU A 25 -4.39 -6.91 -12.43
CA GLU A 25 -4.77 -7.51 -11.14
C GLU A 25 -3.62 -8.18 -10.37
N ASP A 26 -2.54 -8.63 -11.04
CA ASP A 26 -1.53 -9.47 -10.38
C ASP A 26 -0.59 -8.69 -9.45
N SER A 27 -0.29 -7.42 -9.79
CA SER A 27 0.73 -6.65 -9.05
C SER A 27 0.23 -5.97 -7.78
N LYS A 28 -1.09 -5.95 -7.52
CA LYS A 28 -1.69 -5.18 -6.42
C LYS A 28 -1.82 -5.98 -5.13
N THR A 29 -1.83 -7.31 -5.21
CA THR A 29 -2.10 -8.20 -4.06
C THR A 29 -0.91 -8.30 -3.11
N GLU A 30 0.34 -8.28 -3.62
CA GLU A 30 1.54 -8.40 -2.78
C GLU A 30 1.86 -7.12 -1.98
N GLN A 31 1.57 -5.95 -2.55
CA GLN A 31 1.81 -4.66 -1.88
C GLN A 31 0.77 -4.38 -0.79
N ASP A 32 -0.48 -4.78 -1.01
CA ASP A 32 -1.56 -4.61 -0.02
C ASP A 32 -1.32 -5.53 1.20
N ASP A 33 -0.75 -6.72 0.99
CA ASP A 33 -0.46 -7.69 2.06
C ASP A 33 0.59 -7.18 3.05
N LEU A 34 1.65 -6.51 2.54
CA LEU A 34 2.69 -5.91 3.38
C LEU A 34 2.15 -4.80 4.29
N SER A 35 1.15 -4.05 3.81
CA SER A 35 0.53 -2.95 4.55
C SER A 35 -0.32 -3.41 5.74
N GLN A 36 -0.75 -4.67 5.77
CA GLN A 36 -1.63 -5.21 6.81
C GLN A 36 -0.88 -5.98 7.91
N LEU A 37 0.43 -6.18 7.78
CA LEU A 37 1.23 -6.96 8.72
C LEU A 37 1.20 -6.42 10.16
N SER A 38 1.33 -7.32 11.13
CA SER A 38 1.66 -6.98 12.51
C SER A 38 3.07 -6.38 12.59
N PHE A 39 3.45 -5.81 13.75
CA PHE A 39 4.80 -5.27 13.90
C PHE A 39 5.85 -6.39 13.81
N GLU A 40 5.59 -7.49 14.50
CA GLU A 40 6.47 -8.65 14.60
C GLU A 40 6.65 -9.36 13.26
N ASP A 41 5.58 -9.44 12.46
CA ASP A 41 5.65 -10.05 11.12
C ASP A 41 6.35 -9.12 10.13
N ALA A 42 6.06 -7.81 10.16
CA ALA A 42 6.77 -6.84 9.34
C ALA A 42 8.28 -6.81 9.65
N LEU A 43 8.65 -6.90 10.94
CA LEU A 43 10.04 -6.95 11.37
C LEU A 43 10.75 -8.22 10.89
N ARG A 44 10.12 -9.41 11.02
CA ARG A 44 10.69 -10.66 10.51
C ARG A 44 10.88 -10.66 8.99
N ALA A 45 9.92 -10.11 8.26
CA ALA A 45 10.03 -9.95 6.82
C ALA A 45 11.19 -9.02 6.46
N LEU A 46 11.34 -7.89 7.18
CA LEU A 46 12.42 -6.94 6.96
C LEU A 46 13.79 -7.56 7.25
N GLU A 47 13.95 -8.28 8.37
CA GLU A 47 15.17 -9.02 8.70
C GLU A 47 15.55 -10.04 7.63
N THR A 48 14.55 -10.68 7.02
CA THR A 48 14.77 -11.63 5.92
C THR A 48 15.29 -10.92 4.68
N ILE A 49 14.71 -9.77 4.32
CA ILE A 49 15.19 -8.95 3.20
C ILE A 49 16.62 -8.48 3.44
N VAL A 50 16.91 -7.93 4.62
CA VAL A 50 18.25 -7.45 4.99
C VAL A 50 19.27 -8.58 4.85
N ARG A 51 18.99 -9.76 5.43
CA ARG A 51 19.88 -10.93 5.29
C ARG A 51 20.12 -11.33 3.84
N ARG A 52 19.11 -11.24 2.97
CA ARG A 52 19.27 -11.54 1.54
C ARG A 52 20.18 -10.52 0.86
N LEU A 53 19.97 -9.22 1.11
CA LEU A 53 20.81 -8.16 0.57
C LEU A 53 22.26 -8.26 1.06
N GLU A 54 22.46 -8.57 2.33
CA GLU A 54 23.79 -8.73 2.95
C GLU A 54 24.56 -9.96 2.43
N SER A 55 23.86 -10.97 1.91
CA SER A 55 24.53 -12.15 1.33
C SER A 55 25.38 -11.81 0.11
N GLY A 56 25.03 -10.75 -0.63
CA GLY A 56 25.73 -10.34 -1.85
C GLY A 56 25.50 -11.23 -3.08
N ASP A 57 24.75 -12.33 -2.94
CA ASP A 57 24.47 -13.29 -4.02
C ASP A 57 23.21 -12.96 -4.83
N VAL A 58 22.61 -11.79 -4.60
CA VAL A 58 21.36 -11.36 -5.25
C VAL A 58 21.67 -10.51 -6.49
N PRO A 59 21.07 -10.80 -7.66
CA PRO A 59 21.19 -9.96 -8.85
C PRO A 59 20.80 -8.50 -8.59
N LEU A 60 21.35 -7.57 -9.37
CA LEU A 60 21.11 -6.13 -9.18
C LEU A 60 19.62 -5.77 -9.24
N ASP A 61 18.89 -6.24 -10.25
CA ASP A 61 17.45 -5.94 -10.41
C ASP A 61 16.63 -6.45 -9.22
N GLU A 62 16.95 -7.66 -8.74
CA GLU A 62 16.29 -8.22 -7.57
C GLU A 62 16.66 -7.47 -6.28
N SER A 63 17.91 -7.02 -6.16
CA SER A 63 18.36 -6.20 -5.02
C SER A 63 17.59 -4.88 -4.93
N ILE A 64 17.28 -4.26 -6.07
CA ILE A 64 16.46 -3.04 -6.14
C ILE A 64 15.03 -3.33 -5.67
N SER A 65 14.44 -4.44 -6.11
CA SER A 65 13.10 -4.85 -5.68
C SER A 65 13.06 -5.15 -4.16
N LEU A 66 14.04 -5.88 -3.65
CA LEU A 66 14.18 -6.18 -2.23
C LEU A 66 14.33 -4.91 -1.39
N TYR A 67 15.12 -3.94 -1.86
CA TYR A 67 15.27 -2.65 -1.19
C TYR A 67 13.93 -1.91 -1.10
N ALA A 68 13.17 -1.84 -2.20
CA ALA A 68 11.86 -1.19 -2.23
C ALA A 68 10.87 -1.86 -1.26
N GLN A 69 10.82 -3.19 -1.23
CA GLN A 69 10.01 -3.95 -0.28
C GLN A 69 10.46 -3.71 1.17
N GLY A 70 11.77 -3.63 1.41
CA GLY A 70 12.34 -3.31 2.71
C GLY A 70 11.92 -1.93 3.22
N GLU A 71 11.87 -0.92 2.35
CA GLU A 71 11.41 0.42 2.74
C GLU A 71 9.92 0.44 3.14
N GLU A 72 9.05 -0.31 2.45
CA GLU A 72 7.64 -0.39 2.83
C GLU A 72 7.47 -1.11 4.18
N LEU A 73 8.20 -2.19 4.41
CA LEU A 73 8.21 -2.87 5.71
C LEU A 73 8.75 -1.97 6.84
N ARG A 74 9.80 -1.20 6.58
CA ARG A 74 10.34 -0.21 7.53
C ARG A 74 9.28 0.83 7.89
N LYS A 75 8.59 1.37 6.89
CA LYS A 75 7.51 2.33 7.08
C LYS A 75 6.38 1.72 7.90
N ARG A 76 5.96 0.49 7.60
CA ARG A 76 4.96 -0.24 8.38
C ARG A 76 5.36 -0.39 9.85
N CYS A 77 6.61 -0.80 10.12
CA CYS A 77 7.12 -0.90 11.49
C CYS A 77 7.01 0.44 12.23
N LEU A 78 7.40 1.55 11.59
CA LEU A 78 7.28 2.88 12.16
C LEU A 78 5.83 3.28 12.45
N GLU A 79 4.90 3.03 11.52
CA GLU A 79 3.47 3.30 11.72
C GLU A 79 2.90 2.52 12.92
N ARG A 80 3.28 1.26 13.08
CA ARG A 80 2.86 0.43 14.22
C ARG A 80 3.39 0.96 15.55
N LEU A 81 4.66 1.38 15.59
CA LEU A 81 5.26 1.99 16.77
C LEU A 81 4.60 3.33 17.13
N GLN A 82 4.38 4.20 16.13
CA GLN A 82 3.68 5.47 16.33
C GLN A 82 2.25 5.28 16.85
N ALA A 83 1.51 4.29 16.31
CA ALA A 83 0.18 3.97 16.80
C ALA A 83 0.20 3.45 18.25
N ALA A 84 1.19 2.64 18.63
CA ALA A 84 1.37 2.19 20.00
C ALA A 84 1.70 3.36 20.94
N GLU A 85 2.61 4.24 20.53
CA GLU A 85 2.98 5.44 21.29
C GLU A 85 1.77 6.36 21.51
N ALA A 86 0.99 6.65 20.47
CA ALA A 86 -0.21 7.47 20.57
C ALA A 86 -1.26 6.87 21.53
N ARG A 87 -1.36 5.53 21.59
CA ARG A 87 -2.22 4.85 22.55
C ARG A 87 -1.71 5.02 23.99
N ILE A 88 -0.40 4.91 24.22
CA ILE A 88 0.21 5.14 25.53
C ILE A 88 0.01 6.59 25.96
N GLN A 89 0.25 7.56 25.08
CA GLN A 89 0.07 8.98 25.39
C GLN A 89 -1.37 9.30 25.83
N LYS A 90 -2.38 8.71 25.16
CA LYS A 90 -3.79 8.84 25.56
C LYS A 90 -4.09 8.25 26.95
N LEU A 91 -3.35 7.22 27.37
CA LEU A 91 -3.47 6.63 28.71
C LEU A 91 -2.70 7.43 29.77
N THR A 92 -1.59 8.07 29.39
CA THR A 92 -0.72 8.84 30.29
C THR A 92 -1.23 10.27 30.55
N ILE A 93 -2.16 10.78 29.71
CA ILE A 93 -2.99 11.94 30.04
C ILE A 93 -4.04 11.51 31.09
N ASP A 94 -3.54 11.24 32.29
CA ASP A 94 -4.19 11.51 33.55
C ASP A 94 -3.21 11.39 34.72
N THR A 95 -2.30 12.36 34.80
CA THR A 95 -1.42 12.56 35.97
C THR A 95 -1.91 13.68 36.89
N THR A 96 -3.04 14.32 36.56
CA THR A 96 -3.87 15.13 37.45
C THR A 96 -5.14 14.40 37.92
N GLY A 97 -5.42 13.19 37.41
CA GLY A 97 -6.50 12.31 37.87
C GLY A 97 -7.91 12.67 37.37
N ALA A 98 -8.08 13.26 36.19
CA ALA A 98 -9.38 13.60 35.60
C ALA A 98 -9.59 13.00 34.19
N VAL A 99 -10.28 11.84 34.15
CA VAL A 99 -10.65 11.15 32.90
C VAL A 99 -11.62 12.01 32.11
N THR A 100 -11.12 12.73 31.10
CA THR A 100 -11.93 13.67 30.30
C THR A 100 -12.68 12.96 29.16
N GLY A 101 -13.16 11.73 29.40
CA GLY A 101 -13.74 10.87 28.36
C GLY A 101 -14.83 9.90 28.82
N ALA A 102 -15.34 10.01 30.05
CA ALA A 102 -16.55 9.29 30.45
C ALA A 102 -17.75 10.22 30.24
N GLN A 103 -18.45 10.10 29.10
CA GLN A 103 -19.84 10.56 29.09
C GLN A 103 -20.62 9.67 30.07
N PRO A 104 -21.29 10.24 31.09
CA PRO A 104 -22.21 9.46 31.89
C PRO A 104 -23.30 8.95 30.96
N PHE A 105 -23.51 7.63 30.96
CA PHE A 105 -24.71 7.07 30.37
C PHE A 105 -25.90 7.72 31.09
N GLY A 106 -26.78 8.38 30.32
CA GLY A 106 -27.97 9.00 30.87
C GLY A 106 -28.80 7.94 31.61
N ALA A 107 -29.02 8.17 32.90
CA ALA A 107 -30.17 7.63 33.59
C ALA A 107 -31.20 8.76 33.64
N ASP A 108 -32.39 8.47 33.12
CA ASP A 108 -33.57 9.31 32.84
C ASP A 108 -33.66 10.71 33.47
#